data_AF-C8XHX2-F1
#
_entry.id   AF-C8XHX2-F1
#
_cell.length_a   1.000
_cell.length_b   1.000
_cell.length_c   1.000
_cell.angle_alpha   90.00
_cell.angle_beta   90.00
_cell.angle_gamma   90.00
#
_symmetry.space_group_name_H-M   'P 1'
#
loop_
_entity.id
_entity.type
_entity.pdbx_description
1 polymer ?
#
loop_
_entity_poly.entity_id
_entity_poly.type
_entity_poly.pdbx_seq_one_letter_code
_entity_poly.pdbx_strand_id
1 'polypeptide(L)'
;MATVLPRGLALSVVAIVGLAGCSQSTTGTPAAGAPATSSSAGPTSSSDPTTSAAVGVAVDAGVVETSVLRPMQVESDDFWEEILALAGSSAGVSAPMSFLAESETLDCGGVALSGTDHFGPTYCAAQDEIVVSATFMADLGASQVLQADGTFVDPADDVGVYFLLAHEWGHNIIGELVAEKQADLTLVPSQQVELAADCLAGLMIAGVPRVFAVKDTEAVLGYVPVVGERFAGISGSPAARQAAIEVGLAPDYEDRAQFVTGLDQCLSSQAPQLAKALG
;
A
#
# COMPACT_ATOMS: atom_id res chain seq x y z
N MET A 1 -0.86 48.19 -34.75
CA MET A 1 -0.90 48.70 -33.36
C MET A 1 -1.47 47.60 -32.50
N ALA A 2 -0.78 47.23 -31.41
CA ALA A 2 -1.23 46.18 -30.51
C ALA A 2 -1.94 46.79 -29.30
N THR A 3 -3.13 46.29 -28.97
CA THR A 3 -3.86 46.62 -27.74
C THR A 3 -3.71 45.47 -26.76
N VAL A 4 -2.88 45.66 -25.73
CA VAL A 4 -2.70 44.71 -24.64
C VAL A 4 -3.86 44.90 -23.65
N LEU A 5 -4.66 43.86 -23.42
CA LEU A 5 -5.55 43.81 -22.25
C LEU A 5 -4.78 43.33 -21.02
N PRO A 6 -5.09 43.85 -19.82
CA PRO A 6 -4.42 43.43 -18.59
C PRO A 6 -4.86 42.02 -18.18
N ARG A 7 -3.88 41.18 -17.80
CA ARG A 7 -4.13 39.93 -17.09
C ARG A 7 -4.68 40.27 -15.70
N GLY A 8 -5.95 39.96 -15.46
CA GLY A 8 -6.49 39.92 -14.09
C GLY A 8 -5.84 38.78 -13.32
N LEU A 9 -5.52 39.01 -12.04
CA LEU A 9 -5.17 37.94 -11.11
C LEU A 9 -6.38 37.00 -10.98
N ALA A 10 -6.26 35.78 -11.45
CA ALA A 10 -7.11 34.69 -10.99
C ALA A 10 -6.58 34.27 -9.61
N LEU A 11 -7.31 34.63 -8.56
CA LEU A 11 -7.01 34.22 -7.19
C LEU A 11 -7.51 32.77 -7.03
N SER A 12 -6.65 31.79 -7.29
CA SER A 12 -6.99 30.37 -7.07
C SER A 12 -7.19 30.12 -5.58
N VAL A 13 -8.45 29.99 -5.17
CA VAL A 13 -8.82 29.53 -3.84
C VAL A 13 -8.61 28.02 -3.81
N VAL A 14 -7.47 27.59 -3.28
CA VAL A 14 -7.22 26.18 -2.97
C VAL A 14 -8.18 25.78 -1.83
N ALA A 15 -9.17 24.94 -2.15
CA ALA A 15 -10.06 24.36 -1.16
C ALA A 15 -9.32 23.24 -0.42
N ILE A 16 -8.67 23.56 0.68
CA ILE A 16 -7.99 22.59 1.55
C ILE A 16 -9.06 21.76 2.25
N VAL A 17 -9.33 20.56 1.74
CA VAL A 17 -10.11 19.53 2.43
C VAL A 17 -9.18 18.81 3.40
N GLY A 18 -9.07 19.35 4.62
CA GLY A 18 -8.28 18.74 5.68
C GLY A 18 -8.93 17.45 6.19
N LEU A 19 -8.23 16.33 6.07
CA LEU A 19 -8.62 15.04 6.63
C LEU A 19 -8.29 15.02 8.12
N ALA A 20 -9.20 15.57 8.93
CA ALA A 20 -9.03 15.63 10.38
C ALA A 20 -9.19 14.24 11.04
N GLY A 21 -8.07 13.57 11.33
CA GLY A 21 -8.00 12.30 12.08
C GLY A 21 -7.54 12.50 13.53
N CYS A 22 -8.45 12.38 14.49
CA CYS A 22 -8.22 12.83 15.87
C CYS A 22 -7.45 11.86 16.78
N SER A 23 -6.67 12.42 17.71
CA SER A 23 -6.01 11.68 18.81
C SER A 23 -7.00 11.10 19.83
N GLN A 24 -6.70 9.90 20.37
CA GLN A 24 -7.18 9.53 21.71
C GLN A 24 -6.28 8.50 22.39
N SER A 25 -5.82 8.81 23.60
CA SER A 25 -4.99 7.92 24.43
C SER A 25 -5.84 6.89 25.18
N THR A 26 -5.39 5.65 25.26
CA THR A 26 -5.89 4.64 26.21
C THR A 26 -4.76 4.00 27.00
N THR A 27 -4.63 4.41 28.26
CA THR A 27 -3.77 3.75 29.25
C THR A 27 -4.38 2.41 29.66
N GLY A 28 -3.66 1.30 29.49
CA GLY A 28 -4.12 -0.04 29.87
C GLY A 28 -3.00 -0.96 30.31
N THR A 29 -2.70 -1.01 31.61
CA THR A 29 -1.73 -1.93 32.21
C THR A 29 -2.34 -3.33 32.42
N PRO A 30 -1.72 -4.42 31.96
CA PRO A 30 -2.02 -5.77 32.44
C PRO A 30 -1.03 -6.23 33.52
N ALA A 31 -1.53 -6.86 34.59
CA ALA A 31 -0.69 -7.38 35.68
C ALA A 31 -0.98 -8.85 36.03
N ALA A 32 0.05 -9.69 35.82
CA ALA A 32 0.48 -10.85 36.63
C ALA A 32 -0.42 -12.10 36.87
N GLY A 33 0.18 -13.27 36.57
CA GLY A 33 -0.02 -14.56 37.27
C GLY A 33 -0.84 -15.63 36.52
N ALA A 34 -0.52 -16.93 36.55
CA ALA A 34 0.57 -17.70 37.22
C ALA A 34 0.75 -19.10 36.50
N PRO A 35 1.64 -20.04 36.93
CA PRO A 35 2.36 -20.95 36.02
C PRO A 35 1.94 -22.45 36.03
N ALA A 36 2.55 -23.28 35.16
CA ALA A 36 2.51 -24.75 35.21
C ALA A 36 3.80 -25.47 34.74
N THR A 37 4.02 -26.68 35.26
CA THR A 37 5.24 -27.53 35.20
C THR A 37 4.89 -28.98 34.81
N SER A 38 5.75 -29.84 34.22
CA SER A 38 7.13 -29.74 33.67
C SER A 38 7.58 -31.10 33.08
N SER A 39 8.72 -31.14 32.38
CA SER A 39 9.63 -32.32 32.21
C SER A 39 9.26 -33.46 31.24
N SER A 40 10.14 -33.72 30.26
CA SER A 40 10.93 -34.99 30.11
C SER A 40 11.73 -35.00 28.79
N ALA A 41 12.70 -35.91 28.63
CA ALA A 41 13.79 -35.78 27.63
C ALA A 41 14.12 -37.04 26.82
N GLY A 42 14.63 -36.82 25.59
CA GLY A 42 15.39 -37.78 24.76
C GLY A 42 14.57 -38.71 23.84
N PRO A 43 15.16 -39.28 22.75
CA PRO A 43 16.60 -39.46 22.52
C PRO A 43 17.18 -38.83 21.23
N THR A 44 18.48 -39.05 21.02
CA THR A 44 19.39 -38.47 20.02
C THR A 44 19.39 -39.11 18.62
N SER A 45 19.71 -38.32 17.59
CA SER A 45 20.48 -38.78 16.40
C SER A 45 21.39 -37.67 15.86
N SER A 46 22.57 -38.02 15.38
CA SER A 46 23.60 -37.09 14.88
C SER A 46 23.73 -37.16 13.36
N SER A 47 23.81 -36.00 12.68
CA SER A 47 24.27 -35.85 11.30
C SER A 47 24.88 -34.45 11.11
N ASP A 48 25.81 -34.31 10.16
CA ASP A 48 26.77 -33.22 9.99
C ASP A 48 26.28 -31.75 10.11
N PRO A 49 27.07 -30.85 10.75
CA PRO A 49 26.82 -29.41 10.78
C PRO A 49 27.56 -28.68 9.65
N THR A 50 27.24 -28.96 8.40
CA THR A 50 27.64 -28.11 7.25
C THR A 50 26.46 -27.88 6.32
N THR A 51 26.15 -26.59 6.10
CA THR A 51 25.14 -26.03 5.19
C THR A 51 23.67 -26.42 5.41
N SER A 52 22.98 -25.68 6.28
CA SER A 52 21.71 -25.00 5.97
C SER A 52 21.29 -24.05 7.11
N ALA A 53 20.39 -23.10 6.82
CA ALA A 53 19.78 -22.13 7.75
C ALA A 53 20.69 -21.04 8.35
N ALA A 54 20.95 -19.99 7.56
CA ALA A 54 20.98 -18.62 8.09
C ALA A 54 19.53 -18.09 8.16
N VAL A 55 18.70 -18.75 8.97
CA VAL A 55 17.31 -18.31 9.23
C VAL A 55 17.33 -17.34 10.41
N GLY A 56 16.71 -16.16 10.24
CA GLY A 56 16.50 -15.21 11.33
C GLY A 56 17.68 -14.28 11.65
N VAL A 57 18.44 -13.83 10.64
CA VAL A 57 19.31 -12.64 10.78
C VAL A 57 18.44 -11.40 10.57
N ALA A 58 18.41 -10.47 11.52
CA ALA A 58 17.72 -9.21 11.34
C ALA A 58 18.34 -8.41 10.18
N VAL A 59 17.51 -7.99 9.23
CA VAL A 59 17.92 -7.24 8.04
C VAL A 59 17.98 -5.75 8.40
N ASP A 60 19.07 -5.08 7.99
CA ASP A 60 19.25 -3.65 8.21
C ASP A 60 18.23 -2.83 7.41
N ALA A 61 17.74 -1.72 7.98
CA ALA A 61 16.72 -0.89 7.35
C ALA A 61 17.15 -0.36 5.97
N GLY A 62 18.45 -0.11 5.74
CA GLY A 62 18.97 0.27 4.43
C GLY A 62 18.84 -0.85 3.39
N VAL A 63 18.97 -2.11 3.79
CA VAL A 63 18.73 -3.27 2.91
C VAL A 63 17.23 -3.43 2.64
N VAL A 64 16.37 -3.20 3.63
CA VAL A 64 14.91 -3.17 3.43
C VAL A 64 14.52 -2.08 2.42
N GLU A 65 15.04 -0.85 2.55
CA GLU A 65 14.83 0.20 1.54
C GLU A 65 15.33 -0.24 0.16
N THR A 66 16.61 -0.60 0.02
CA THR A 66 17.22 -0.73 -1.33
C THR A 66 16.91 -2.04 -2.03
N SER A 67 16.67 -3.13 -1.30
CA SER A 67 16.46 -4.47 -1.87
C SER A 67 15.00 -4.91 -1.88
N VAL A 68 14.15 -4.37 -1.00
CA VAL A 68 12.72 -4.69 -0.95
C VAL A 68 11.90 -3.55 -1.54
N LEU A 69 11.87 -2.41 -0.86
CA LEU A 69 10.88 -1.37 -1.13
C LEU A 69 11.14 -0.62 -2.44
N ARG A 70 12.38 -0.13 -2.69
CA ARG A 70 12.72 0.62 -3.91
C ARG A 70 12.47 -0.19 -5.21
N PRO A 71 12.82 -1.48 -5.31
CA PRO A 71 12.42 -2.30 -6.46
C PRO A 71 10.90 -2.37 -6.68
N MET A 72 10.10 -2.53 -5.63
CA MET A 72 8.64 -2.53 -5.74
C MET A 72 8.10 -1.20 -6.26
N GLN A 73 8.74 -0.07 -5.90
CA GLN A 73 8.38 1.24 -6.47
C GLN A 73 8.63 1.30 -7.98
N VAL A 74 9.80 0.84 -8.44
CA VAL A 74 10.10 0.80 -9.89
C VAL A 74 9.11 -0.10 -10.64
N GLU A 75 8.75 -1.24 -10.05
CA GLU A 75 7.74 -2.15 -10.60
C GLU A 75 6.32 -1.50 -10.62
N SER A 76 6.01 -0.60 -9.68
CA SER A 76 4.81 0.25 -9.67
C SER A 76 4.82 1.29 -10.77
N ASP A 77 5.91 2.06 -10.83
CA ASP A 77 6.09 3.19 -11.73
C ASP A 77 5.99 2.69 -13.19
N ASP A 78 6.71 1.63 -13.54
CA ASP A 78 6.65 0.97 -14.86
C ASP A 78 5.23 0.48 -15.20
N PHE A 79 4.51 -0.13 -14.24
CA PHE A 79 3.17 -0.68 -14.48
C PHE A 79 2.12 0.41 -14.70
N TRP A 80 2.04 1.40 -13.81
CA TRP A 80 1.03 2.44 -13.91
C TRP A 80 1.31 3.41 -15.08
N GLU A 81 2.57 3.66 -15.43
CA GLU A 81 2.90 4.43 -16.65
C GLU A 81 2.37 3.71 -17.90
N GLU A 82 2.53 2.38 -17.99
CA GLU A 82 1.98 1.57 -19.08
C GLU A 82 0.44 1.64 -19.11
N ILE A 83 -0.22 1.35 -17.98
CA ILE A 83 -1.69 1.23 -17.94
C ILE A 83 -2.40 2.58 -18.12
N LEU A 84 -1.91 3.66 -17.52
CA LEU A 84 -2.50 5.00 -17.71
C LEU A 84 -2.31 5.50 -19.15
N ALA A 85 -1.14 5.26 -19.76
CA ALA A 85 -0.91 5.60 -21.16
C ALA A 85 -1.80 4.80 -22.11
N LEU A 86 -2.02 3.50 -21.84
CA LEU A 86 -2.97 2.66 -22.60
C LEU A 86 -4.43 3.09 -22.41
N ALA A 87 -4.80 3.57 -21.22
CA ALA A 87 -6.10 4.18 -20.94
C ALA A 87 -6.27 5.57 -21.59
N GLY A 88 -5.19 6.17 -22.12
CA GLY A 88 -5.20 7.52 -22.67
C GLY A 88 -5.32 8.63 -21.61
N SER A 89 -4.99 8.31 -20.36
CA SER A 89 -4.91 9.29 -19.26
C SER A 89 -3.58 10.06 -19.31
N SER A 90 -3.61 11.26 -18.74
CA SER A 90 -2.47 12.13 -18.47
C SER A 90 -2.18 12.30 -16.98
N ALA A 91 -2.83 11.50 -16.12
CA ALA A 91 -2.45 11.30 -14.73
C ALA A 91 -0.98 10.90 -14.62
N GLY A 92 -0.26 11.48 -13.65
CA GLY A 92 1.12 11.09 -13.37
C GLY A 92 1.19 9.76 -12.61
N VAL A 93 2.39 9.19 -12.58
CA VAL A 93 2.77 8.21 -11.54
C VAL A 93 3.89 8.86 -10.75
N SER A 94 3.56 9.38 -9.58
CA SER A 94 4.50 10.18 -8.79
C SER A 94 4.19 10.11 -7.30
N ALA A 95 4.07 8.89 -6.77
CA ALA A 95 4.14 8.63 -5.34
C ALA A 95 5.51 8.02 -4.96
N PRO A 96 6.60 8.82 -4.97
CA PRO A 96 7.90 8.36 -4.47
C PRO A 96 7.80 7.94 -3.01
N MET A 97 8.59 6.95 -2.59
CA MET A 97 8.68 6.62 -1.17
C MET A 97 9.61 7.57 -0.40
N SER A 98 9.09 8.13 0.69
CA SER A 98 9.84 8.83 1.73
C SER A 98 9.96 7.95 2.99
N PHE A 99 11.05 8.15 3.74
CA PHE A 99 11.39 7.33 4.90
C PHE A 99 11.56 8.21 6.14
N LEU A 100 10.61 8.11 7.09
CA LEU A 100 10.67 8.88 8.33
C LEU A 100 11.57 8.21 9.36
N ALA A 101 12.64 8.90 9.78
CA ALA A 101 13.45 8.45 10.91
C ALA A 101 12.64 8.49 12.22
N GLU A 102 13.00 7.67 13.22
CA GLU A 102 12.26 7.55 14.49
C GLU A 102 11.93 8.88 15.20
N SER A 103 12.77 9.91 15.01
CA SER A 103 12.59 11.24 15.61
C SER A 103 11.72 12.21 14.79
N GLU A 104 11.25 11.81 13.61
CA GLU A 104 10.57 12.67 12.65
C GLU A 104 9.04 12.48 12.68
N THR A 105 8.33 13.55 12.32
CA THR A 105 6.88 13.57 12.18
C THR A 105 6.49 14.36 10.95
N LEU A 106 5.49 13.88 10.21
CA LEU A 106 4.97 14.52 8.99
C LEU A 106 3.47 14.82 9.15
N ASP A 107 3.01 15.96 8.65
CA ASP A 107 1.58 16.31 8.63
C ASP A 107 0.98 16.05 7.24
N CYS A 108 0.31 14.92 7.09
CA CYS A 108 -0.41 14.51 5.88
C CYS A 108 -1.80 15.14 5.83
N GLY A 109 -1.88 16.47 5.76
CA GLY A 109 -3.12 17.21 5.56
C GLY A 109 -4.10 17.19 6.74
N GLY A 110 -3.61 17.13 7.97
CA GLY A 110 -4.39 17.01 9.20
C GLY A 110 -4.20 15.68 9.95
N VAL A 111 -3.40 14.76 9.40
CA VAL A 111 -2.99 13.51 10.04
C VAL A 111 -1.49 13.54 10.30
N ALA A 112 -1.09 13.53 11.57
CA ALA A 112 0.31 13.37 11.94
C ALA A 112 0.74 11.90 11.78
N LEU A 113 1.76 11.66 10.96
CA LEU A 113 2.51 10.40 10.90
C LEU A 113 3.80 10.55 11.71
N SER A 114 4.27 9.46 12.32
CA SER A 114 5.52 9.40 13.10
C SER A 114 6.48 8.37 12.52
N GLY A 115 7.79 8.61 12.59
CA GLY A 115 8.79 7.57 12.33
C GLY A 115 8.71 6.38 13.31
N THR A 116 8.03 6.56 14.44
CA THR A 116 7.71 5.51 15.43
C THR A 116 6.38 4.79 15.20
N ASP A 117 5.67 5.08 14.11
CA ASP A 117 4.37 4.46 13.85
C ASP A 117 4.56 3.01 13.38
N HIS A 118 3.97 2.04 14.10
CA HIS A 118 3.91 0.61 13.71
C HIS A 118 2.87 0.33 12.60
N PHE A 119 2.36 1.36 11.94
CA PHE A 119 1.43 1.18 10.81
C PHE A 119 2.22 0.84 9.55
N GLY A 120 1.54 0.28 8.55
CA GLY A 120 2.13 0.10 7.22
C GLY A 120 2.51 1.43 6.56
N PRO A 121 3.03 1.38 5.33
CA PRO A 121 3.15 2.54 4.46
C PRO A 121 1.85 3.36 4.42
N THR A 122 1.92 4.66 4.11
CA THR A 122 0.74 5.51 3.98
C THR A 122 0.93 6.54 2.88
N TYR A 123 0.01 6.61 1.93
CA TYR A 123 -0.02 7.65 0.92
C TYR A 123 -0.44 8.99 1.53
N CYS A 124 0.44 9.98 1.39
CA CYS A 124 0.35 11.28 2.02
C CYS A 124 -0.05 12.32 0.97
N ALA A 125 -1.35 12.40 0.66
CA ALA A 125 -1.89 13.21 -0.45
C ALA A 125 -1.59 14.72 -0.39
N ALA A 126 -1.14 15.26 0.76
CA ALA A 126 -0.71 16.66 0.87
C ALA A 126 0.76 16.88 0.50
N GLN A 127 1.54 15.80 0.34
CA GLN A 127 2.95 15.78 -0.03
C GLN A 127 3.19 15.03 -1.35
N ASP A 128 2.21 14.23 -1.81
CA ASP A 128 2.28 13.38 -3.00
C ASP A 128 3.42 12.36 -2.91
N GLU A 129 3.45 11.60 -1.80
CA GLU A 129 4.46 10.58 -1.51
C GLU A 129 3.87 9.42 -0.69
N ILE A 130 4.50 8.25 -0.75
CA ILE A 130 4.21 7.15 0.18
C ILE A 130 5.22 7.22 1.32
N VAL A 131 4.70 7.37 2.54
CA VAL A 131 5.50 7.57 3.74
C VAL A 131 5.67 6.23 4.43
N VAL A 132 6.92 5.83 4.65
CA VAL A 132 7.27 4.59 5.36
C VAL A 132 8.01 4.95 6.65
N SER A 133 7.55 4.41 7.79
CA SER A 133 8.18 4.66 9.08
C SER A 133 9.45 3.82 9.29
N ALA A 134 10.43 4.35 10.04
CA ALA A 134 11.57 3.58 10.50
C ALA A 134 11.14 2.32 11.28
N THR A 135 10.08 2.42 12.07
CA THR A 135 9.51 1.28 12.79
C THR A 135 8.96 0.19 11.86
N PHE A 136 8.25 0.51 10.78
CA PHE A 136 7.80 -0.49 9.81
C PHE A 136 8.98 -1.21 9.15
N MET A 137 10.03 -0.48 8.74
CA MET A 137 11.24 -1.09 8.18
C MET A 137 11.95 -1.99 9.19
N ALA A 138 12.01 -1.59 10.46
CA ALA A 138 12.61 -2.39 11.53
C ALA A 138 11.79 -3.65 11.84
N ASP A 139 10.46 -3.54 11.90
CA ASP A 139 9.55 -4.67 12.13
C ASP A 139 9.63 -5.67 10.97
N LEU A 140 9.63 -5.20 9.71
CA LEU A 140 9.84 -6.03 8.53
C LEU A 140 11.23 -6.71 8.53
N GLY A 141 12.30 -5.96 8.81
CA GLY A 141 13.66 -6.49 8.89
C GLY A 141 13.88 -7.49 10.05
N ALA A 142 13.12 -7.36 11.14
CA ALA A 142 13.20 -8.25 12.31
C ALA A 142 12.28 -9.48 12.24
N SER A 143 11.25 -9.46 11.38
CA SER A 143 10.21 -10.50 11.26
C SER A 143 10.69 -11.89 10.83
N GLN A 144 11.94 -12.01 10.39
CA GLN A 144 12.55 -13.23 9.80
C GLN A 144 11.96 -13.67 8.45
N VAL A 145 11.04 -12.90 7.86
CA VAL A 145 10.52 -13.15 6.50
C VAL A 145 11.53 -12.80 5.40
N LEU A 146 12.63 -12.14 5.74
CA LEU A 146 13.70 -11.75 4.82
C LEU A 146 14.99 -12.53 5.08
N GLN A 147 15.67 -12.88 3.99
CA GLN A 147 17.06 -13.31 3.96
C GLN A 147 17.99 -12.10 4.04
N ALA A 148 19.28 -12.33 4.34
CA ALA A 148 20.26 -11.26 4.55
C ALA A 148 20.56 -10.37 3.33
N ASP A 149 20.13 -10.76 2.13
CA ASP A 149 20.21 -9.97 0.88
C ASP A 149 18.93 -9.15 0.59
N GLY A 150 17.89 -9.30 1.42
CA GLY A 150 16.58 -8.67 1.23
C GLY A 150 15.61 -9.51 0.39
N THR A 151 15.94 -10.74 0.00
CA THR A 151 14.96 -11.64 -0.64
C THR A 151 14.03 -12.26 0.40
N PHE A 152 12.76 -12.46 0.07
CA PHE A 152 11.81 -13.10 0.98
C PHE A 152 12.13 -14.60 1.18
N VAL A 153 11.78 -15.11 2.36
CA VAL A 153 11.91 -16.52 2.76
C VAL A 153 10.71 -17.32 2.28
N ASP A 154 9.50 -16.76 2.41
CA ASP A 154 8.26 -17.25 1.80
C ASP A 154 7.76 -16.21 0.78
N PRO A 155 7.49 -16.59 -0.49
CA PRO A 155 6.84 -15.70 -1.46
C PRO A 155 5.51 -15.11 -0.97
N ALA A 156 4.84 -15.76 -0.02
CA ALA A 156 3.69 -15.22 0.70
C ALA A 156 3.93 -13.83 1.29
N ASP A 157 5.08 -13.64 1.95
CA ASP A 157 5.41 -12.41 2.65
C ASP A 157 5.74 -11.27 1.66
N ASP A 158 6.30 -11.61 0.49
CA ASP A 158 6.51 -10.68 -0.64
C ASP A 158 5.15 -10.15 -1.12
N VAL A 159 4.18 -11.04 -1.37
CA VAL A 159 2.81 -10.69 -1.77
C VAL A 159 2.15 -9.76 -0.74
N GLY A 160 2.29 -10.06 0.56
CA GLY A 160 1.70 -9.27 1.64
C GLY A 160 2.27 -7.85 1.74
N VAL A 161 3.60 -7.70 1.66
CA VAL A 161 4.27 -6.38 1.67
C VAL A 161 3.95 -5.60 0.38
N TYR A 162 3.98 -6.28 -0.77
CA TYR A 162 3.68 -5.66 -2.05
C TYR A 162 2.24 -5.14 -2.11
N PHE A 163 1.28 -5.90 -1.57
CA PHE A 163 -0.12 -5.46 -1.50
C PHE A 163 -0.27 -4.16 -0.71
N LEU A 164 0.37 -4.05 0.45
CA LEU A 164 0.29 -2.84 1.28
C LEU A 164 0.75 -1.60 0.49
N LEU A 165 1.88 -1.70 -0.21
CA LEU A 165 2.36 -0.60 -1.06
C LEU A 165 1.43 -0.35 -2.26
N ALA A 166 0.91 -1.41 -2.89
CA ALA A 166 -0.01 -1.31 -4.02
C ALA A 166 -1.38 -0.71 -3.67
N HIS A 167 -1.83 -0.86 -2.43
CA HIS A 167 -2.99 -0.15 -1.88
C HIS A 167 -2.70 1.35 -1.81
N GLU A 168 -1.55 1.74 -1.23
CA GLU A 168 -1.15 3.15 -1.15
C GLU A 168 -0.91 3.78 -2.54
N TRP A 169 -0.32 3.05 -3.49
CA TRP A 169 -0.26 3.48 -4.91
C TRP A 169 -1.66 3.63 -5.51
N GLY A 170 -2.61 2.75 -5.17
CA GLY A 170 -4.01 2.87 -5.55
C GLY A 170 -4.62 4.22 -5.13
N HIS A 171 -4.31 4.73 -3.93
CA HIS A 171 -4.72 6.07 -3.51
C HIS A 171 -4.07 7.19 -4.34
N ASN A 172 -2.80 7.07 -4.72
CA ASN A 172 -2.14 8.03 -5.62
C ASN A 172 -2.82 8.07 -6.99
N ILE A 173 -3.04 6.92 -7.63
CA ILE A 173 -3.71 6.83 -8.93
C ILE A 173 -5.13 7.41 -8.89
N ILE A 174 -5.88 7.18 -7.81
CA ILE A 174 -7.19 7.82 -7.59
C ILE A 174 -7.04 9.34 -7.48
N GLY A 175 -6.07 9.84 -6.72
CA GLY A 175 -5.79 11.28 -6.58
C GLY A 175 -5.43 11.96 -7.90
N GLU A 176 -4.57 11.34 -8.69
CA GLU A 176 -4.13 11.84 -9.99
C GLU A 176 -5.26 11.85 -11.04
N LEU A 177 -6.09 10.80 -11.08
CA LEU A 177 -7.29 10.78 -11.93
C LEU A 177 -8.29 11.87 -11.50
N VAL A 178 -8.46 12.10 -10.20
CA VAL A 178 -9.32 13.17 -9.67
C VAL A 178 -8.79 14.55 -10.06
N ALA A 179 -7.47 14.75 -10.00
CA ALA A 179 -6.82 15.99 -10.43
C ALA A 179 -6.95 16.21 -11.95
N GLU A 180 -6.74 15.16 -12.76
CA GLU A 180 -6.90 15.19 -14.22
C GLU A 180 -8.34 15.59 -14.61
N LYS A 181 -9.35 14.94 -14.02
CA LYS A 181 -10.76 15.19 -14.35
C LYS A 181 -11.37 16.40 -13.63
N GLN A 182 -10.64 17.01 -12.69
CA GLN A 182 -11.13 18.08 -11.80
C GLN A 182 -12.39 17.65 -11.03
N ALA A 183 -12.40 16.40 -10.56
CA ALA A 183 -13.55 15.75 -9.94
C ALA A 183 -13.81 16.26 -8.51
N ASP A 184 -15.09 16.41 -8.13
CA ASP A 184 -15.50 16.78 -6.78
C ASP A 184 -15.68 15.54 -5.88
N LEU A 185 -14.76 15.36 -4.93
CA LEU A 185 -14.80 14.27 -3.96
C LEU A 185 -15.71 14.52 -2.74
N THR A 186 -16.32 15.69 -2.60
CA THR A 186 -17.08 16.09 -1.40
C THR A 186 -18.20 15.10 -1.01
N LEU A 187 -18.71 14.33 -1.96
CA LEU A 187 -19.77 13.33 -1.75
C LEU A 187 -19.29 11.87 -1.84
N VAL A 188 -18.02 11.63 -2.20
CA VAL A 188 -17.47 10.28 -2.33
C VAL A 188 -17.21 9.71 -0.93
N PRO A 189 -17.83 8.58 -0.52
CA PRO A 189 -17.56 7.97 0.77
C PRO A 189 -16.11 7.48 0.83
N SER A 190 -15.39 7.76 1.91
CA SER A 190 -14.00 7.29 2.06
C SER A 190 -13.87 5.78 1.89
N GLN A 191 -14.81 4.98 2.42
CA GLN A 191 -14.86 3.52 2.21
C GLN A 191 -14.89 3.08 0.73
N GLN A 192 -15.43 3.90 -0.18
CA GLN A 192 -15.37 3.63 -1.61
C GLN A 192 -13.96 3.84 -2.17
N VAL A 193 -13.23 4.84 -1.66
CA VAL A 193 -11.84 5.09 -2.01
C VAL A 193 -10.95 3.94 -1.53
N GLU A 194 -11.12 3.47 -0.28
CA GLU A 194 -10.39 2.30 0.25
C GLU A 194 -10.62 1.03 -0.59
N LEU A 195 -11.88 0.75 -0.95
CA LEU A 195 -12.22 -0.42 -1.77
C LEU A 195 -11.73 -0.29 -3.22
N ALA A 196 -11.66 0.92 -3.77
CA ALA A 196 -11.01 1.15 -5.05
C ALA A 196 -9.49 0.93 -4.95
N ALA A 197 -8.83 1.41 -3.88
CA ALA A 197 -7.41 1.17 -3.62
C ALA A 197 -7.10 -0.33 -3.47
N ASP A 198 -7.89 -1.08 -2.70
CA ASP A 198 -7.81 -2.55 -2.60
C ASP A 198 -7.90 -3.26 -3.97
N CYS A 199 -8.79 -2.78 -4.84
CA CYS A 199 -8.96 -3.32 -6.20
C CYS A 199 -7.79 -2.96 -7.11
N LEU A 200 -7.29 -1.71 -7.06
CA LEU A 200 -6.11 -1.28 -7.82
C LEU A 200 -4.84 -2.00 -7.36
N ALA A 201 -4.74 -2.34 -6.07
CA ALA A 201 -3.68 -3.18 -5.53
C ALA A 201 -3.72 -4.60 -6.13
N GLY A 202 -4.90 -5.21 -6.19
CA GLY A 202 -5.12 -6.49 -6.88
C GLY A 202 -4.77 -6.41 -8.38
N LEU A 203 -5.16 -5.32 -9.04
CA LEU A 203 -4.87 -5.05 -10.45
C LEU A 203 -3.36 -4.98 -10.72
N MET A 204 -2.63 -4.29 -9.85
CA MET A 204 -1.18 -4.19 -9.92
C MET A 204 -0.49 -5.53 -9.64
N ILE A 205 -0.93 -6.29 -8.64
CA ILE A 205 -0.44 -7.66 -8.38
C ILE A 205 -0.63 -8.57 -9.60
N ALA A 206 -1.75 -8.45 -10.32
CA ALA A 206 -1.98 -9.18 -11.56
C ALA A 206 -1.08 -8.72 -12.73
N GLY A 207 -0.62 -7.47 -12.70
CA GLY A 207 0.15 -6.85 -13.78
C GLY A 207 1.67 -7.04 -13.71
N VAL A 208 2.21 -7.39 -12.54
CA VAL A 208 3.66 -7.37 -12.26
C VAL A 208 4.29 -8.76 -12.03
N PRO A 209 5.45 -9.07 -12.67
CA PRO A 209 6.04 -10.41 -12.62
C PRO A 209 6.44 -10.93 -11.23
N ARG A 210 6.84 -10.02 -10.32
CA ARG A 210 7.32 -10.37 -8.96
C ARG A 210 6.34 -11.28 -8.23
N VAL A 211 5.07 -10.88 -8.24
CA VAL A 211 4.03 -11.45 -7.39
C VAL A 211 3.25 -12.53 -8.15
N PHE A 212 3.09 -12.38 -9.47
CA PHE A 212 2.17 -13.19 -10.27
C PHE A 212 2.72 -14.55 -10.75
N ALA A 213 3.86 -14.99 -10.21
CA ALA A 213 4.30 -16.38 -10.34
C ALA A 213 3.33 -17.37 -9.65
N VAL A 214 2.54 -16.89 -8.68
CA VAL A 214 1.48 -17.64 -8.01
C VAL A 214 0.12 -17.17 -8.52
N LYS A 215 -0.38 -17.82 -9.58
CA LYS A 215 -1.69 -17.51 -10.23
C LYS A 215 -2.91 -17.99 -9.40
N ASP A 216 -2.80 -17.99 -8.08
CA ASP A 216 -3.84 -18.46 -7.17
C ASP A 216 -4.38 -17.29 -6.34
N THR A 217 -5.56 -16.82 -6.73
CA THR A 217 -6.31 -15.77 -6.03
C THR A 217 -6.57 -16.12 -4.57
N GLU A 218 -6.83 -17.39 -4.23
CA GLU A 218 -7.05 -17.83 -2.84
C GLU A 218 -5.77 -17.73 -2.02
N ALA A 219 -4.62 -18.05 -2.62
CA ALA A 219 -3.31 -17.85 -1.99
C ALA A 219 -3.00 -16.36 -1.76
N VAL A 220 -3.15 -15.50 -2.78
CA VAL A 220 -2.93 -14.05 -2.65
C VAL A 220 -3.81 -13.46 -1.55
N LEU A 221 -5.09 -13.81 -1.51
CA LEU A 221 -6.02 -13.36 -0.46
C LEU A 221 -5.69 -13.89 0.94
N GLY A 222 -5.01 -15.04 1.03
CA GLY A 222 -4.46 -15.57 2.29
C GLY A 222 -3.19 -14.86 2.77
N TYR A 223 -2.48 -14.17 1.88
CA TYR A 223 -1.24 -13.44 2.16
C TYR A 223 -1.46 -11.93 2.37
N VAL A 224 -2.46 -11.36 1.72
CA VAL A 224 -2.92 -9.99 2.02
C VAL A 224 -3.40 -9.94 3.47
N PRO A 225 -2.91 -8.99 4.30
CA PRO A 225 -3.48 -8.74 5.62
C PRO A 225 -4.85 -8.06 5.49
N VAL A 226 -5.88 -8.84 5.15
CA VAL A 226 -7.29 -8.40 5.10
C VAL A 226 -7.74 -7.75 6.43
N VAL A 227 -7.01 -8.06 7.52
CA VAL A 227 -7.12 -7.46 8.85
C VAL A 227 -5.75 -6.85 9.23
N GLY A 228 -5.55 -5.54 9.04
CA GLY A 228 -4.24 -4.93 9.34
C GLY A 228 -4.17 -3.40 9.36
N GLU A 229 -4.66 -2.71 8.33
CA GLU A 229 -4.65 -1.24 8.29
C GLU A 229 -5.45 -0.61 9.45
N ARG A 230 -5.17 0.68 9.75
CA ARG A 230 -5.81 1.41 10.86
C ARG A 230 -7.34 1.25 10.82
N PHE A 231 -7.88 0.44 11.73
CA PHE A 231 -9.32 0.27 11.95
C PHE A 231 -9.96 1.52 12.60
N ALA A 232 -9.90 2.65 11.89
CA ALA A 232 -10.65 3.87 12.18
C ALA A 232 -12.13 3.78 11.71
N GLY A 233 -12.54 2.61 11.18
CA GLY A 233 -13.90 2.37 10.66
C GLY A 233 -14.13 2.90 9.25
N ILE A 234 -13.06 3.22 8.52
CA ILE A 234 -13.10 3.77 7.16
C ILE A 234 -13.03 2.66 6.09
N SER A 235 -12.24 1.62 6.34
CA SER A 235 -12.06 0.47 5.44
C SER A 235 -13.33 -0.37 5.24
N GLY A 236 -13.35 -1.16 4.17
CA GLY A 236 -14.40 -2.13 3.90
C GLY A 236 -14.51 -3.20 4.99
N SER A 237 -15.62 -3.94 5.02
CA SER A 237 -15.64 -5.21 5.77
C SER A 237 -14.61 -6.18 5.14
N PRO A 238 -14.05 -7.15 5.88
CA PRO A 238 -13.09 -8.11 5.31
C PRO A 238 -13.58 -8.78 4.02
N ALA A 239 -14.87 -9.13 3.96
CA ALA A 239 -15.49 -9.70 2.77
C ALA A 239 -15.64 -8.70 1.60
N ALA A 240 -15.83 -7.41 1.88
CA ALA A 240 -15.86 -6.37 0.85
C ALA A 240 -14.47 -6.08 0.30
N ARG A 241 -13.44 -6.00 1.17
CA ARG A 241 -12.03 -5.90 0.75
C ARG A 241 -11.63 -7.07 -0.14
N GLN A 242 -11.89 -8.30 0.31
CA GLN A 242 -11.66 -9.51 -0.46
C GLN A 242 -12.34 -9.44 -1.85
N ALA A 243 -13.62 -9.07 -1.93
CA ALA A 243 -14.32 -8.96 -3.20
C ALA A 243 -13.75 -7.85 -4.12
N ALA A 244 -13.20 -6.77 -3.57
CA ALA A 244 -12.52 -5.73 -4.34
C ALA A 244 -11.18 -6.26 -4.92
N ILE A 245 -10.38 -6.94 -4.11
CA ILE A 245 -9.12 -7.56 -4.51
C ILE A 245 -9.35 -8.64 -5.59
N GLU A 246 -10.40 -9.46 -5.45
CA GLU A 246 -10.81 -10.46 -6.46
C GLU A 246 -11.15 -9.83 -7.82
N VAL A 247 -11.74 -8.63 -7.85
CA VAL A 247 -11.97 -7.88 -9.11
C VAL A 247 -10.65 -7.40 -9.72
N GLY A 248 -9.74 -6.89 -8.88
CA GLY A 248 -8.41 -6.47 -9.31
C GLY A 248 -7.58 -7.62 -9.90
N LEU A 249 -7.62 -8.80 -9.28
CA LEU A 249 -6.85 -9.98 -9.70
C LEU A 249 -7.41 -10.70 -10.95
N ALA A 250 -8.53 -10.25 -11.51
CA ALA A 250 -9.21 -10.93 -12.61
C ALA A 250 -8.53 -10.84 -14.00
N PRO A 251 -7.82 -9.75 -14.38
CA PRO A 251 -7.14 -9.65 -15.67
C PRO A 251 -6.02 -10.68 -15.87
N ASP A 252 -5.93 -11.24 -17.08
CA ASP A 252 -4.79 -12.07 -17.47
C ASP A 252 -3.56 -11.21 -17.73
N TYR A 253 -2.46 -11.47 -17.00
CA TYR A 253 -1.14 -10.84 -17.15
C TYR A 253 -0.68 -10.68 -18.62
N GLU A 254 -0.98 -11.66 -19.48
CA GLU A 254 -0.59 -11.64 -20.91
C GLU A 254 -1.45 -10.71 -21.78
N ASP A 255 -2.58 -10.18 -21.28
CA ASP A 255 -3.51 -9.31 -22.00
C ASP A 255 -3.61 -7.93 -21.36
N ARG A 256 -2.69 -7.04 -21.73
CA ARG A 256 -2.61 -5.66 -21.25
C ARG A 256 -3.89 -4.84 -21.45
N ALA A 257 -4.77 -5.19 -22.39
CA ALA A 257 -6.05 -4.50 -22.58
C ALA A 257 -7.06 -4.80 -21.45
N GLN A 258 -6.93 -5.96 -20.79
CA GLN A 258 -7.76 -6.29 -19.63
C GLN A 258 -7.41 -5.43 -18.41
N PHE A 259 -6.19 -4.93 -18.29
CA PHE A 259 -5.80 -4.05 -17.18
C PHE A 259 -6.42 -2.65 -17.29
N VAL A 260 -6.52 -2.09 -18.50
CA VAL A 260 -7.29 -0.86 -18.74
C VAL A 260 -8.77 -1.06 -18.38
N THR A 261 -9.34 -2.20 -18.78
CA THR A 261 -10.72 -2.56 -18.40
C THR A 261 -10.86 -2.77 -16.89
N GLY A 262 -9.84 -3.32 -16.24
CA GLY A 262 -9.77 -3.54 -14.79
C GLY A 262 -9.70 -2.23 -14.01
N LEU A 263 -8.97 -1.23 -14.48
CA LEU A 263 -8.93 0.13 -13.91
C LEU A 263 -10.34 0.75 -13.90
N ASP A 264 -11.02 0.76 -15.04
CA ASP A 264 -12.41 1.23 -15.15
C ASP A 264 -13.36 0.43 -14.24
N GLN A 265 -13.16 -0.89 -14.15
CA GLN A 265 -13.98 -1.77 -13.33
C GLN A 265 -13.75 -1.54 -11.82
N CYS A 266 -12.52 -1.34 -11.37
CA CYS A 266 -12.21 -0.99 -9.98
C CYS A 266 -12.90 0.32 -9.57
N LEU A 267 -12.73 1.37 -10.38
CA LEU A 267 -13.35 2.67 -10.11
C LEU A 267 -14.89 2.59 -10.13
N SER A 268 -15.48 1.94 -11.13
CA SER A 268 -16.94 1.90 -11.28
C SER A 268 -17.66 0.94 -10.33
N SER A 269 -17.07 -0.20 -9.98
CA SER A 269 -17.69 -1.20 -9.10
C SER A 269 -17.46 -0.93 -7.62
N GLN A 270 -16.26 -0.53 -7.22
CA GLN A 270 -15.92 -0.28 -5.82
C GLN A 270 -16.22 1.15 -5.39
N ALA A 271 -16.07 2.11 -6.32
CA ALA A 271 -16.30 3.52 -6.06
C ALA A 271 -17.27 4.19 -7.06
N PRO A 272 -18.53 3.73 -7.17
CA PRO A 272 -19.50 4.27 -8.12
C PRO A 272 -19.78 5.78 -7.97
N GLN A 273 -19.51 6.39 -6.80
CA GLN A 273 -19.58 7.85 -6.65
C GLN A 273 -18.32 8.56 -7.18
N LEU A 274 -17.14 7.96 -7.02
CA LEU A 274 -15.89 8.43 -7.63
C LEU A 274 -15.96 8.34 -9.15
N ALA A 275 -16.33 7.20 -9.71
CA ALA A 275 -16.48 7.03 -11.15
C ALA A 275 -17.45 8.08 -11.76
N LYS A 276 -18.58 8.33 -11.08
CA LYS A 276 -19.52 9.39 -11.48
C LYS A 276 -18.92 10.80 -11.41
N ALA A 277 -17.98 11.05 -10.50
CA ALA A 277 -17.30 12.34 -10.37
C ALA A 277 -16.18 12.52 -11.42
N LEU A 278 -15.56 11.43 -11.87
CA LEU A 278 -14.53 11.40 -12.92
C LEU A 278 -15.10 11.62 -14.34
N GLY A 279 -16.35 11.18 -14.59
CA GLY A 279 -17.11 11.50 -15.81
C GLY A 279 -17.28 10.34 -16.80
#